data_AF-A0A351SVI4-F1
#
_entry.id   AF-A0A351SVI4-F1
#
_cell.length_a   1.000
_cell.length_b   1.000
_cell.length_c   1.000
_cell.angle_alpha   90.00
_cell.angle_beta   90.00
_cell.angle_gamma   90.00
#
_symmetry.space_group_name_H-M   'P 1'
#
loop_
_entity.id
_entity.type
_entity.pdbx_description
1 polymer ?
#
loop_
_entity_poly.entity_id
_entity_poly.type
_entity_poly.pdbx_seq_one_letter_code
_entity_poly.pdbx_strand_id
1 'polypeptide(L)'
;MIFSEIPEGRPRFSTFKAKWDNAYRQRWGIQNIFAKPLPEGMAERITQICKKVYRVLRIQGYGRIDLRVSPDGDIAILEANPNPNLADDDEFAQSALKAGLSYDGLIQRILGLAIST
;
A
#
# COMPACT_ATOMS: atom_id res chain seq x y z
N MET A 1 8.38 -0.14 -1.58
CA MET A 1 9.53 0.73 -1.89
C MET A 1 10.82 -0.08 -1.87
N ILE A 2 11.57 -0.07 -2.97
CA ILE A 2 12.92 -0.63 -3.07
C ILE A 2 13.92 0.53 -3.24
N PHE A 3 15.18 0.29 -2.89
CA PHE A 3 16.31 1.21 -3.09
C PHE A 3 17.42 0.40 -3.78
N SER A 4 17.55 0.51 -5.11
CA SER A 4 18.50 -0.34 -5.87
C SER A 4 19.93 0.18 -5.87
N GLU A 5 20.12 1.50 -5.87
CA GLU A 5 21.45 2.13 -6.04
C GLU A 5 22.08 2.59 -4.71
N ILE A 6 21.46 2.31 -3.57
CA ILE A 6 22.03 2.65 -2.26
C ILE A 6 23.16 1.67 -1.91
N PRO A 7 24.39 2.16 -1.64
CA PRO A 7 25.51 1.32 -1.24
C PRO A 7 25.20 0.43 -0.03
N GLU A 8 25.83 -0.74 0.00
CA GLU A 8 25.73 -1.66 1.12
C GLU A 8 26.18 -1.00 2.44
N GLY A 9 25.56 -1.39 3.56
CA GLY A 9 25.83 -0.81 4.87
C GLY A 9 25.18 0.56 5.13
N ARG A 10 24.51 1.18 4.14
CA ARG A 10 23.72 2.39 4.36
C ARG A 10 22.25 2.10 4.67
N PRO A 11 21.63 2.85 5.60
CA PRO A 11 20.24 2.64 5.93
C PRO A 11 19.32 3.07 4.79
N ARG A 12 18.27 2.29 4.55
CA ARG A 12 17.26 2.50 3.50
C ARG A 12 15.99 3.07 4.12
N PHE A 13 15.98 4.37 4.39
CA PHE A 13 14.85 5.05 5.01
C PHE A 13 14.02 5.84 4.00
N SER A 14 12.69 5.77 4.14
CA SER A 14 11.74 6.59 3.37
C SER A 14 11.67 8.02 3.94
N THR A 15 12.74 8.79 3.74
CA THR A 15 12.82 10.21 4.12
C THR A 15 11.91 11.08 3.25
N PHE A 16 11.77 12.37 3.60
CA PHE A 16 11.06 13.34 2.75
C PHE A 16 11.55 13.32 1.29
N LYS A 17 12.88 13.32 1.07
CA LYS A 17 13.45 13.28 -0.29
C LYS A 17 13.14 11.97 -1.01
N ALA A 18 13.17 10.84 -0.30
CA ALA A 18 12.78 9.55 -0.88
C ALA A 18 11.32 9.53 -1.35
N LYS A 19 10.45 10.34 -0.73
CA LYS A 19 9.02 10.45 -1.08
C LYS A 19 8.77 11.49 -2.18
N TRP A 20 9.36 12.68 -2.08
CA TRP A 20 8.90 13.86 -2.83
C TRP A 20 9.92 14.45 -3.81
N ASP A 21 11.16 13.96 -3.85
CA ASP A 21 12.20 14.48 -4.74
C ASP A 21 12.51 13.46 -5.85
N ASN A 22 12.02 13.74 -7.06
CA ASN A 22 12.20 12.86 -8.22
C ASN A 22 13.67 12.65 -8.60
N ALA A 23 14.49 13.70 -8.51
CA ALA A 23 15.92 13.59 -8.81
C ALA A 23 16.63 12.72 -7.77
N TYR A 24 16.25 12.83 -6.50
CA TYR A 24 16.74 11.96 -5.43
C TYR A 24 16.30 10.51 -5.62
N ARG A 25 15.03 10.30 -5.99
CA ARG A 25 14.49 8.96 -6.28
C ARG A 25 15.22 8.29 -7.44
N GLN A 26 15.44 9.03 -8.53
CA GLN A 26 16.20 8.52 -9.69
C GLN A 26 17.63 8.18 -9.30
N ARG A 27 18.32 9.08 -8.58
CA ARG A 27 19.70 8.89 -8.13
C ARG A 27 19.91 7.61 -7.32
N TRP A 28 18.94 7.27 -6.47
CA TRP A 28 19.05 6.14 -5.54
C TRP A 28 18.23 4.91 -5.97
N GLY A 29 17.67 4.91 -7.19
CA GLY A 29 16.84 3.82 -7.70
C GLY A 29 15.65 3.50 -6.81
N ILE A 30 14.97 4.54 -6.32
CA ILE A 30 13.84 4.41 -5.40
C ILE A 30 12.57 4.18 -6.21
N GLN A 31 11.96 3.02 -6.02
CA GLN A 31 10.74 2.64 -6.72
C GLN A 31 9.72 2.02 -5.78
N ASN A 32 8.44 2.31 -6.01
CA ASN A 32 7.36 1.54 -5.43
C ASN A 32 7.02 0.42 -6.42
N ILE A 33 7.08 -0.82 -5.92
CA ILE A 33 6.82 -2.01 -6.71
C ILE A 33 5.81 -2.86 -5.97
N PHE A 34 5.07 -3.68 -6.71
CA PHE A 34 4.30 -4.74 -6.10
C PHE A 34 5.23 -5.74 -5.41
N ALA A 35 4.75 -6.32 -4.31
CA ALA A 35 5.45 -7.39 -3.64
C ALA A 35 5.73 -8.55 -4.62
N LYS A 36 6.94 -9.11 -4.52
CA LYS A 36 7.29 -10.39 -5.14
C LYS A 36 6.36 -11.50 -4.59
N PRO A 37 6.27 -12.67 -5.25
CA PRO A 37 5.51 -13.80 -4.74
C PRO A 37 5.80 -14.02 -3.25
N LEU A 38 4.74 -14.01 -2.46
CA LEU A 38 4.80 -14.26 -1.02
C LEU A 38 4.80 -15.77 -0.77
N PRO A 39 5.29 -16.23 0.39
CA PRO A 39 5.10 -17.61 0.81
C PRO A 39 3.63 -18.03 0.73
N GLU A 40 3.40 -19.31 0.47
CA GLU A 40 2.05 -19.89 0.39
C GLU A 40 1.20 -19.50 1.61
N GLY A 41 -0.04 -19.07 1.38
CA GLY A 41 -0.97 -18.66 2.44
C GLY A 41 -0.74 -17.27 3.04
N MET A 42 0.39 -16.60 2.76
CA MET A 42 0.70 -15.30 3.35
C MET A 42 -0.23 -14.19 2.81
N ALA A 43 -0.56 -14.22 1.52
CA ALA A 43 -1.45 -13.23 0.90
C ALA A 43 -2.87 -13.31 1.48
N GLU A 44 -3.36 -14.52 1.73
CA GLU A 44 -4.64 -14.79 2.36
C GLU A 44 -4.62 -14.28 3.81
N ARG A 45 -3.56 -14.59 4.57
CA ARG A 45 -3.40 -14.14 5.96
C ARG A 45 -3.36 -12.62 6.07
N ILE A 46 -2.61 -11.95 5.19
CA ILE A 46 -2.60 -10.48 5.07
C ILE A 46 -4.02 -9.97 4.81
N THR A 47 -4.71 -10.53 3.83
CA THR A 47 -6.08 -10.13 3.47
C THR A 47 -7.04 -10.24 4.66
N GLN A 48 -6.99 -11.35 5.40
CA GLN A 48 -7.85 -11.56 6.57
C GLN A 48 -7.56 -10.55 7.68
N ILE A 49 -6.28 -10.28 7.97
CA ILE A 49 -5.89 -9.32 8.98
C ILE A 49 -6.30 -7.90 8.58
N CYS A 50 -6.04 -7.47 7.34
CA CYS A 50 -6.45 -6.14 6.86
C CYS A 50 -7.97 -5.94 6.97
N LYS A 51 -8.77 -6.95 6.59
CA LYS A 51 -10.23 -6.92 6.76
C LYS A 51 -10.65 -6.86 8.23
N LYS A 52 -9.95 -7.57 9.13
CA LYS A 52 -10.20 -7.51 10.57
C LYS A 52 -9.90 -6.12 11.14
N VAL A 53 -8.75 -5.54 10.80
CA VAL A 53 -8.37 -4.17 11.21
C VAL A 53 -9.41 -3.17 10.75
N TYR A 54 -9.78 -3.20 9.46
CA TYR A 54 -10.79 -2.33 8.88
C TYR A 54 -12.11 -2.36 9.67
N ARG A 55 -12.59 -3.57 10.01
CA ARG A 55 -13.84 -3.76 10.78
C ARG A 55 -13.72 -3.29 12.23
N VAL A 56 -12.64 -3.66 12.92
CA VAL A 56 -12.43 -3.30 14.34
C VAL A 56 -12.32 -1.80 14.52
N LEU A 57 -11.66 -1.11 13.59
CA LEU A 57 -11.54 0.35 13.58
C LEU A 57 -12.77 1.05 12.99
N ARG A 58 -13.80 0.30 12.59
CA ARG A 58 -15.06 0.81 12.03
C ARG A 58 -14.85 1.75 10.84
N ILE A 59 -13.84 1.47 10.02
CA ILE A 59 -13.63 2.21 8.76
C ILE A 59 -14.81 1.90 7.83
N GLN A 60 -15.31 2.92 7.14
CA GLN A 60 -16.41 2.82 6.19
C GLN A 60 -16.00 3.39 4.83
N GLY A 61 -16.65 2.93 3.77
CA GLY A 61 -16.27 3.26 2.39
C GLY A 61 -14.99 2.54 1.96
N TYR A 62 -13.85 3.21 2.12
CA TYR A 62 -12.55 2.73 1.65
C TYR A 62 -11.45 3.05 2.67
N GLY A 63 -10.28 2.46 2.48
CA GLY A 63 -9.12 2.70 3.32
C GLY A 63 -7.93 1.86 2.89
N ARG A 64 -6.74 2.28 3.32
CA ARG A 64 -5.49 1.56 3.12
C ARG A 64 -4.94 1.09 4.46
N ILE A 65 -4.54 -0.17 4.53
CA ILE A 65 -3.89 -0.74 5.73
C ILE A 65 -2.43 -0.99 5.38
N ASP A 66 -1.54 -0.25 6.02
CA ASP A 66 -0.10 -0.38 5.83
C ASP A 66 0.45 -1.34 6.88
N LEU A 67 1.25 -2.31 6.43
CA LEU A 67 1.79 -3.38 7.28
C LEU A 67 3.23 -3.74 6.92
N ARG A 68 3.87 -4.46 7.83
CA ARG A 68 5.18 -5.07 7.61
C ARG A 68 5.10 -6.57 7.89
N VAL A 69 5.75 -7.36 7.03
CA VAL A 69 5.97 -8.79 7.23
C VAL A 69 7.43 -8.98 7.67
N SER A 70 7.66 -9.67 8.80
CA SER A 70 9.00 -10.03 9.26
C SER A 70 9.57 -11.21 8.43
N PRO A 71 10.88 -11.48 8.49
CA PRO A 71 11.46 -12.68 7.88
C PRO A 71 10.83 -13.99 8.38
N ASP A 72 10.39 -14.02 9.64
CA ASP A 72 9.73 -15.17 10.27
C ASP A 72 8.24 -15.28 9.91
N GLY A 73 7.71 -14.33 9.13
CA GLY A 73 6.32 -14.33 8.67
C GLY A 73 5.32 -13.68 9.63
N ASP A 74 5.79 -12.92 10.62
CA ASP A 74 4.91 -12.13 11.49
C ASP A 74 4.43 -10.87 10.79
N ILE A 75 3.15 -10.52 10.99
CA ILE A 75 2.50 -9.36 10.40
C ILE A 75 2.32 -8.29 11.47
N ALA A 76 2.98 -7.15 11.30
CA ALA A 76 2.80 -5.96 12.13
C ALA A 76 2.01 -4.89 11.35
N ILE A 77 0.90 -4.42 11.92
CA ILE A 77 0.14 -3.29 11.37
C ILE A 77 0.85 -1.99 11.73
N LEU A 78 1.10 -1.16 10.73
CA LEU A 78 1.79 0.12 10.87
C LEU A 78 0.79 1.29 10.93
N GLU A 79 -0.17 1.30 10.02
CA GLU A 79 -1.13 2.39 9.87
C GLU A 79 -2.44 1.85 9.28
N ALA A 80 -3.56 2.40 9.75
CA ALA A 80 -4.85 2.29 9.08
C ALA A 80 -5.25 3.68 8.61
N ASN A 81 -5.16 3.92 7.30
CA ASN A 81 -5.48 5.20 6.69
C ASN A 81 -6.90 5.15 6.10
N PRO A 82 -7.90 5.83 6.69
CA PRO A 82 -9.27 5.82 6.20
C PRO A 82 -9.51 6.74 5.00
N ASN A 83 -8.53 7.57 4.62
CA ASN A 83 -8.62 8.49 3.48
C ASN A 83 -7.28 8.55 2.74
N PRO A 84 -6.83 7.43 2.14
CA PRO A 84 -5.58 7.41 1.37
C PRO A 84 -5.69 8.31 0.14
N ASN A 85 -4.53 8.72 -0.40
CA ASN A 85 -4.49 9.43 -1.67
C ASN A 85 -5.15 8.57 -2.78
N LEU A 86 -5.94 9.23 -3.63
CA LEU A 86 -6.72 8.60 -4.69
C LEU A 86 -6.16 8.87 -6.08
N ALA A 87 -5.02 9.55 -6.24
CA ALA A 87 -4.44 9.75 -7.56
C ALA A 87 -4.26 8.41 -8.31
N ASP A 88 -4.46 8.42 -9.62
CA ASP A 88 -4.46 7.23 -10.47
C ASP A 88 -3.10 6.50 -10.46
N ASP A 89 -2.03 7.26 -10.26
CA ASP A 89 -0.66 6.81 -10.14
C ASP A 89 -0.21 6.46 -8.71
N ASP A 90 -1.10 6.58 -7.70
CA ASP A 90 -0.82 6.26 -6.30
C ASP A 90 -1.14 4.78 -5.95
N GLU A 91 -0.58 4.30 -4.84
CA GLU A 91 -0.61 2.88 -4.48
C GLU A 91 -2.03 2.33 -4.26
N PHE A 92 -2.98 3.15 -3.81
CA PHE A 92 -4.35 2.70 -3.61
C PHE A 92 -5.05 2.40 -4.95
N ALA A 93 -4.98 3.32 -5.90
CA ALA A 93 -5.55 3.14 -7.24
C ALA A 93 -4.84 2.00 -8.00
N GLN A 94 -3.51 1.94 -7.94
CA GLN A 94 -2.74 0.84 -8.54
C GLN A 94 -3.09 -0.54 -7.95
N SER A 95 -3.38 -0.61 -6.65
CA SER A 95 -3.82 -1.87 -6.01
C SER A 95 -5.21 -2.29 -6.49
N ALA A 96 -6.13 -1.34 -6.67
CA ALA A 96 -7.45 -1.61 -7.23
C ALA A 96 -7.35 -2.10 -8.69
N LEU A 97 -6.51 -1.44 -9.50
CA LEU A 97 -6.24 -1.84 -10.88
C LEU A 97 -5.67 -3.26 -10.96
N LYS A 98 -4.71 -3.60 -10.11
CA LYS A 98 -4.16 -4.96 -10.02
C LYS A 98 -5.22 -6.00 -9.64
N ALA A 99 -6.24 -5.60 -8.88
CA ALA A 99 -7.39 -6.44 -8.54
C ALA A 99 -8.48 -6.46 -9.62
N GLY A 100 -8.27 -5.83 -10.79
CA GLY A 100 -9.19 -5.81 -11.92
C GLY A 100 -10.23 -4.70 -11.89
N LEU A 101 -10.06 -3.69 -11.02
CA LEU A 101 -10.96 -2.53 -10.94
C LEU A 101 -10.30 -1.31 -11.59
N SER A 102 -10.85 -0.81 -12.70
CA SER A 102 -10.36 0.42 -13.34
C SER A 102 -10.46 1.62 -12.40
N TYR A 103 -9.69 2.67 -12.68
CA TYR A 103 -9.72 3.90 -11.89
C TYR A 103 -11.13 4.49 -11.78
N ASP A 104 -11.82 4.68 -12.91
CA ASP A 104 -13.20 5.16 -12.92
C ASP A 104 -14.14 4.22 -12.14
N GLY A 105 -13.96 2.91 -12.27
CA GLY A 105 -14.73 1.91 -11.52
C GLY A 105 -14.49 1.99 -10.01
N LEU A 106 -13.26 2.29 -9.58
CA LEU A 106 -12.91 2.53 -8.18
C LEU A 106 -13.63 3.78 -7.65
N ILE A 107 -13.54 4.90 -8.36
CA ILE A 107 -14.20 6.16 -7.97
C ILE A 107 -15.71 5.99 -7.88
N GLN A 108 -16.32 5.35 -8.88
CA GLN A 108 -17.77 5.05 -8.87
C GLN A 108 -18.16 4.17 -7.68
N ARG A 109 -17.33 3.17 -7.34
CA ARG A 109 -17.58 2.32 -6.17
C ARG A 109 -17.49 3.10 -4.85
N ILE A 110 -16.54 4.02 -4.71
CA ILE A 110 -16.42 4.88 -3.53
C ILE A 110 -17.66 5.78 -3.38
N LEU A 111 -18.09 6.43 -4.47
CA LEU A 111 -19.30 7.25 -4.48
C LEU A 111 -20.55 6.44 -4.15
N GLY A 112 -20.68 5.24 -4.71
CA GLY A 112 -21.80 4.34 -4.42
C GLY A 112 -21.86 3.95 -2.94
N LEU A 113 -20.72 3.67 -2.31
CA LEU A 113 -20.65 3.40 -0.88
C LEU A 113 -21.04 4.61 -0.03
N ALA A 114 -20.62 5.82 -0.43
CA ALA A 114 -20.93 7.05 0.29
C ALA A 114 -22.44 7.38 0.30
N ILE A 115 -23.16 7.04 -0.78
CA ILE A 115 -24.61 7.29 -0.90
C ILE A 115 -25.45 6.17 -0.26
N SER A 116 -24.87 4.97 -0.11
CA SER A 116 -25.56 3.79 0.44
C SER A 116 -25.42 3.65 1.97
N THR A 117 -24.81 4.64 2.63
CA THR A 117 -24.62 4.67 4.09
C THR A 117 -25.74 5.47 4.73
#